data_AF-X1I1E0-F1
#
_entry.id   AF-X1I1E0-F1
#
_cell.length_a   1.000
_cell.length_b   1.000
_cell.length_c   1.000
_cell.angle_alpha   90.00
_cell.angle_beta   90.00
_cell.angle_gamma   90.00
#
_symmetry.space_group_name_H-M   'P 1'
#
loop_
_entity.id
_entity.type
_entity.pdbx_description
1 polymer ?
#
loop_
_entity_poly.entity_id
_entity_poly.type
_entity_poly.pdbx_seq_one_letter_code
_entity_poly.pdbx_strand_id
1 'polypeptide(L)'
;TLSVITPQERNFVVVDDPLPAGVEVINTSFDTESKQLLKMMDGDTDYYDEYYVEDYYEGEYDDHYFYYPSWGTFDHWEIYDDKVLLFADALRAGEHTFSYLVRAMTFGSFTMPSTKAEEMYTPEVFGYNRQRKISVK
;
A
#
# COMPACT_ATOMS: atom_id res chain seq x y z
N THR A 1 0.04 3.74 6.82
CA THR A 1 -1.01 2.83 6.33
C THR A 1 -2.19 3.63 5.82
N LEU A 2 -2.61 3.32 4.60
CA LEU A 2 -3.82 3.81 3.96
C LEU A 2 -4.89 2.72 4.07
N SER A 3 -6.15 3.14 4.24
CA SER A 3 -7.33 2.27 4.17
C SER A 3 -8.30 2.89 3.17
N VAL A 4 -8.67 2.09 2.16
CA VAL A 4 -9.60 2.47 1.09
C VAL A 4 -10.79 1.53 1.14
N ILE A 5 -11.97 2.11 1.29
CA ILE A 5 -13.22 1.34 1.42
C ILE A 5 -14.11 1.64 0.22
N THR A 6 -14.59 0.60 -0.45
CA THR A 6 -15.59 0.73 -1.52
C THR A 6 -16.76 -0.23 -1.28
N PRO A 7 -18.02 0.23 -1.38
CA PRO A 7 -19.19 -0.63 -1.17
C PRO A 7 -19.47 -1.57 -2.35
N GLN A 8 -18.84 -1.35 -3.50
CA GLN A 8 -19.00 -2.15 -4.71
C GLN A 8 -17.66 -2.29 -5.43
N GLU A 9 -17.58 -3.22 -6.36
CA GLU A 9 -16.41 -3.39 -7.22
C GLU A 9 -16.17 -2.13 -8.08
N ARG A 10 -14.89 -1.77 -8.23
CA ARG A 10 -14.39 -0.63 -8.99
C ARG A 10 -13.34 -1.12 -9.97
N ASN A 11 -13.28 -0.51 -11.16
CA ASN A 11 -12.31 -0.88 -12.18
C ASN A 11 -11.31 0.25 -12.39
N PHE A 12 -10.05 -0.10 -12.62
CA PHE A 12 -8.96 0.84 -12.92
C PHE A 12 -8.90 1.97 -11.89
N VAL A 13 -8.74 1.61 -10.62
CA VAL A 13 -8.65 2.57 -9.52
C VAL A 13 -7.23 3.06 -9.39
N VAL A 14 -7.08 4.37 -9.20
CA VAL A 14 -5.84 4.99 -8.76
C VAL A 14 -6.05 5.67 -7.41
N VAL A 15 -5.10 5.48 -6.50
CA VAL A 15 -5.01 6.18 -5.22
C VAL A 15 -3.75 7.05 -5.26
N ASP A 16 -3.92 8.36 -5.26
CA ASP A 16 -2.84 9.34 -5.13
C ASP A 16 -2.73 9.76 -3.66
N ASP A 17 -1.62 9.39 -3.01
CA ASP A 17 -1.30 9.76 -1.64
C ASP A 17 -0.10 10.70 -1.58
N PRO A 18 -0.32 12.03 -1.50
CA PRO A 18 0.76 13.00 -1.42
C PRO A 18 1.51 12.95 -0.10
N LEU A 19 2.83 13.03 -0.16
CA LEU A 19 3.71 13.05 0.99
C LEU A 19 3.88 14.46 1.53
N PRO A 20 3.87 14.65 2.86
CA PRO A 20 4.27 15.91 3.47
C PRO A 20 5.79 16.13 3.33
N ALA A 21 6.22 17.35 3.05
CA ALA A 21 7.62 17.70 2.76
C ALA A 21 8.67 17.33 3.84
N GLY A 22 8.26 16.95 5.05
CA GLY A 22 9.17 16.55 6.13
C GLY A 22 9.57 15.07 6.13
N VAL A 23 8.97 14.26 5.26
CA VAL A 23 9.19 12.81 5.20
C VAL A 23 9.51 12.36 3.78
N GLU A 24 10.16 11.21 3.67
CA GLU A 24 10.51 10.55 2.41
C GLU A 24 10.15 9.06 2.52
N VAL A 25 9.65 8.46 1.44
CA VAL A 25 9.30 7.03 1.44
C VAL A 25 10.57 6.19 1.37
N ILE A 26 10.61 5.11 2.15
CA ILE A 26 11.69 4.13 2.08
C ILE A 26 11.29 3.09 1.03
N ASN A 27 12.01 3.05 -0.09
CA ASN A 27 11.77 2.04 -1.12
C ASN A 27 12.52 0.75 -0.80
N THR A 28 11.82 -0.20 -0.20
CA THR A 28 12.36 -1.49 0.22
C THR A 28 12.74 -2.43 -0.93
N SER A 29 12.43 -2.09 -2.18
CA SER A 29 12.85 -2.86 -3.36
C SER A 29 14.32 -2.67 -3.72
N PHE A 30 15.01 -1.68 -3.13
CA PHE A 30 16.43 -1.42 -3.40
C PHE A 30 17.33 -2.33 -2.56
N ASP A 31 18.32 -2.96 -3.19
CA ASP A 31 19.29 -3.86 -2.54
C ASP A 31 20.07 -3.22 -1.39
N THR A 32 20.19 -1.89 -1.39
CA THR A 32 20.92 -1.12 -0.39
C THR A 32 20.07 -0.74 0.82
N GLU A 33 18.78 -1.00 0.82
CA GLU A 33 17.92 -0.72 1.97
C GLU A 33 18.10 -1.74 3.10
N SER A 34 17.74 -1.32 4.31
CA SER A 34 17.92 -2.15 5.49
C SER A 34 16.96 -3.35 5.49
N LYS A 35 17.53 -4.56 5.49
CA LYS A 35 16.78 -5.82 5.67
C LYS A 35 15.99 -5.89 6.99
N GLN A 36 16.33 -5.06 7.98
CA GLN A 36 15.55 -4.97 9.22
C GLN A 36 14.22 -4.23 9.00
N LEU A 37 14.18 -3.25 8.09
CA LEU A 37 12.95 -2.51 7.77
C LEU A 37 11.94 -3.40 7.04
N LEU A 38 12.43 -4.28 6.15
CA LEU A 38 11.60 -5.31 5.51
C LEU A 38 10.88 -6.19 6.53
N LYS A 39 11.59 -6.65 7.57
CA LYS A 39 11.01 -7.45 8.66
C LYS A 39 9.99 -6.67 9.51
N MET A 40 10.09 -5.34 9.56
CA MET A 40 9.11 -4.50 10.25
C MET A 40 7.81 -4.34 9.45
N MET A 41 7.88 -4.43 8.11
CA MET A 41 6.67 -4.44 7.25
C MET A 41 5.97 -5.80 7.28
N ASP A 42 6.75 -6.88 7.22
CA ASP A 42 6.27 -8.27 7.25
C ASP A 42 5.54 -8.62 8.56
N GLY A 43 5.86 -7.92 9.65
CA GLY A 43 5.22 -8.11 10.95
C GLY A 43 3.83 -7.49 11.11
N ASP A 44 3.36 -6.66 10.17
CA ASP A 44 2.08 -5.93 10.25
C ASP A 44 1.27 -5.98 8.93
N THR A 45 1.75 -6.69 7.92
CA THR A 45 1.08 -6.87 6.63
C THR A 45 1.53 -8.19 6.02
N ASP A 46 0.58 -9.06 5.69
CA ASP A 46 0.81 -10.29 4.92
C ASP A 46 1.40 -9.94 3.54
N TYR A 47 2.72 -9.81 3.47
CA TYR A 47 3.47 -9.48 2.25
C TYR A 47 3.93 -10.79 1.59
N TYR A 48 3.26 -11.21 0.51
CA TYR A 48 3.69 -12.37 -0.26
C TYR A 48 4.80 -11.96 -1.23
N ASP A 49 6.04 -12.31 -0.87
CA ASP A 49 7.19 -12.33 -1.75
C ASP A 49 6.94 -13.37 -2.86
N GLU A 50 6.82 -12.93 -4.11
CA GLU A 50 6.87 -13.81 -5.27
C GLU A 50 8.33 -14.21 -5.48
N TYR A 51 8.57 -15.51 -5.72
CA TYR A 51 9.86 -16.21 -5.89
C TYR A 51 10.46 -16.86 -4.62
N TYR A 52 10.05 -18.09 -4.34
CA TYR A 52 10.89 -19.30 -4.31
C TYR A 52 9.98 -20.52 -4.09
N VAL A 53 9.88 -21.42 -5.08
CA VAL A 53 9.25 -22.73 -4.92
C VAL A 53 10.37 -23.74 -4.68
N GLU A 54 10.58 -24.14 -3.42
CA GLU A 54 11.23 -25.43 -3.14
C GLU A 54 10.15 -26.44 -2.80
N ASP A 55 9.85 -27.29 -3.79
CA ASP A 55 9.04 -28.50 -3.62
C ASP A 55 9.70 -29.41 -2.58
N TYR A 56 8.99 -29.73 -1.48
CA TYR A 56 9.12 -31.02 -0.80
C TYR A 56 7.83 -31.34 -0.02
N TYR A 57 7.11 -32.36 -0.48
CA TYR A 57 5.97 -32.94 0.21
C TYR A 57 6.44 -33.92 1.29
N GLU A 58 6.00 -33.74 2.53
CA GLU A 58 5.50 -34.84 3.38
C GLU A 58 4.84 -34.30 4.66
N GLY A 59 3.61 -34.73 4.95
CA GLY A 59 3.08 -34.72 6.33
C GLY A 59 1.79 -33.96 6.60
N GLU A 60 0.74 -34.76 6.85
CA GLU A 60 -0.34 -34.61 7.84
C GLU A 60 -1.24 -33.35 7.87
N TYR A 61 -2.54 -33.62 7.78
CA TYR A 61 -3.66 -32.68 7.70
C TYR A 61 -3.61 -31.57 8.77
N ASP A 62 -3.26 -30.36 8.34
CA ASP A 62 -3.51 -29.12 9.07
C ASP A 62 -4.43 -28.23 8.22
N ASP A 63 -5.29 -27.48 8.90
CA ASP A 63 -6.48 -26.79 8.37
C ASP A 63 -6.13 -25.91 7.15
N HIS A 64 -6.53 -26.36 5.96
CA HIS A 64 -6.24 -25.67 4.71
C HIS A 64 -7.01 -24.34 4.64
N TYR A 65 -6.37 -23.25 5.04
CA TYR A 65 -6.77 -21.89 4.65
C TYR A 65 -6.83 -21.83 3.12
N PHE A 66 -8.05 -21.70 2.60
CA PHE A 66 -8.31 -21.62 1.17
C PHE A 66 -7.68 -20.33 0.63
N TYR A 67 -6.60 -20.47 -0.12
CA TYR A 67 -5.84 -19.40 -0.77
C TYR A 67 -6.77 -18.62 -1.71
N TYR A 68 -7.15 -17.39 -1.35
CA TYR A 68 -7.76 -16.47 -2.30
C TYR A 68 -6.64 -15.93 -3.19
N PRO A 69 -6.76 -16.01 -4.53
CA PRO A 69 -5.78 -15.35 -5.39
C PRO A 69 -5.73 -13.83 -5.08
N SER A 70 -4.65 -13.16 -5.47
CA SER A 70 -4.45 -11.70 -5.26
C SER A 70 -5.30 -10.80 -6.19
N TRP A 71 -6.07 -11.38 -7.11
CA TRP A 71 -7.12 -10.68 -7.88
C TRP A 71 -8.14 -9.95 -6.98
N GLY A 72 -8.08 -8.62 -6.94
CA GLY A 72 -9.13 -7.78 -6.35
C GLY A 72 -8.69 -6.66 -5.41
N THR A 73 -7.39 -6.44 -5.24
CA THR A 73 -6.80 -5.33 -4.45
C THR A 73 -5.76 -4.58 -5.30
N PHE A 74 -4.96 -3.72 -4.68
CA PHE A 74 -3.85 -3.03 -5.34
C PHE A 74 -2.82 -4.01 -5.90
N ASP A 75 -2.53 -3.90 -7.19
CA ASP A 75 -1.67 -4.80 -7.96
C ASP A 75 -0.39 -4.12 -8.47
N HIS A 76 -0.38 -2.78 -8.50
CA HIS A 76 0.77 -1.98 -8.91
C HIS A 76 0.89 -0.74 -8.03
N TRP A 77 2.13 -0.31 -7.76
CA TRP A 77 2.39 0.92 -7.02
C TRP A 77 3.64 1.62 -7.55
N GLU A 78 3.60 2.94 -7.45
CA GLU A 78 4.71 3.81 -7.85
C GLU A 78 5.06 4.73 -6.71
N ILE A 79 6.35 4.81 -6.41
CA ILE A 79 6.89 5.66 -5.34
C ILE A 79 7.59 6.83 -6.01
N TYR A 80 7.14 8.03 -5.67
CA TYR A 80 7.74 9.31 -6.07
C TYR A 80 8.28 10.02 -4.84
N ASP A 81 9.09 11.05 -5.07
CA ASP A 81 9.65 11.88 -3.99
C ASP A 81 8.56 12.61 -3.18
N ASP A 82 7.44 12.96 -3.83
CA ASP A 82 6.37 13.78 -3.26
C ASP A 82 5.03 13.05 -3.09
N LYS A 83 4.92 11.78 -3.49
CA LYS A 83 3.69 10.97 -3.38
C LYS A 83 3.91 9.48 -3.58
N VAL A 84 2.93 8.69 -3.18
CA VAL A 84 2.78 7.27 -3.54
C VAL A 84 1.51 7.12 -4.36
N LEU A 85 1.62 6.42 -5.51
CA LEU A 85 0.46 6.03 -6.31
C LEU A 85 0.21 4.53 -6.13
N LEU A 86 -1.04 4.17 -5.90
CA LEU A 86 -1.50 2.78 -5.88
C LEU A 86 -2.49 2.57 -7.02
N PHE A 87 -2.38 1.45 -7.71
CA PHE A 87 -3.24 1.07 -8.83
C PHE A 87 -3.90 -0.27 -8.55
N ALA A 88 -5.12 -0.42 -9.05
CA ALA A 88 -5.84 -1.69 -9.07
C ALA A 88 -6.64 -1.80 -10.36
N ASP A 89 -6.41 -2.85 -11.16
CA ASP A 89 -7.22 -3.13 -12.34
C ASP A 89 -8.68 -3.43 -11.94
N ALA A 90 -8.86 -4.15 -10.83
CA ALA A 90 -10.16 -4.39 -10.21
C ALA A 90 -10.05 -4.33 -8.68
N LEU A 91 -10.73 -3.36 -8.06
CA LEU A 91 -10.80 -3.20 -6.61
C LEU A 91 -12.16 -3.70 -6.12
N ARG A 92 -12.18 -4.84 -5.43
CA ARG A 92 -13.42 -5.48 -4.97
C ARG A 92 -14.12 -4.67 -3.89
N ALA A 93 -15.42 -4.92 -3.71
CA ALA A 93 -16.16 -4.39 -2.57
C ALA A 93 -15.50 -4.83 -1.25
N GLY A 94 -15.22 -3.89 -0.36
CA GLY A 94 -14.52 -4.16 0.90
C GLY A 94 -13.60 -3.03 1.33
N GLU A 95 -12.79 -3.33 2.36
CA GLU A 95 -11.69 -2.49 2.84
C GLU A 95 -10.36 -3.05 2.33
N HIS A 96 -9.52 -2.17 1.79
CA HIS A 96 -8.20 -2.49 1.29
C HIS A 96 -7.17 -1.64 2.01
N THR A 97 -6.15 -2.27 2.57
CA THR A 97 -5.09 -1.60 3.31
C THR A 97 -3.77 -1.66 2.56
N PHE A 98 -3.02 -0.57 2.60
CA PHE A 98 -1.67 -0.51 2.04
C PHE A 98 -0.74 0.21 3.02
N SER A 99 0.33 -0.46 3.41
CA SER A 99 1.32 0.05 4.36
C SER A 99 2.65 0.27 3.64
N TYR A 100 3.22 1.45 3.83
CA TYR A 100 4.56 1.78 3.35
C TYR A 100 5.32 2.52 4.46
N LEU A 101 6.64 2.41 4.43
CA LEU A 101 7.51 3.04 5.41
C LEU A 101 7.94 4.42 4.94
N VAL A 102 8.06 5.33 5.91
CA VAL A 102 8.59 6.68 5.69
C VAL A 102 9.71 6.98 6.67
N ARG A 103 10.70 7.73 6.20
CA ARG A 103 11.78 8.31 6.99
C ARG A 103 11.47 9.77 7.29
N ALA A 104 11.58 10.16 8.55
CA ALA A 104 11.57 11.56 8.96
C ALA A 104 12.90 12.23 8.60
N MET A 105 12.84 13.31 7.81
CA MET A 105 14.04 13.99 7.30
C MET A 105 14.23 15.39 7.88
N THR A 106 13.19 16.23 7.82
CA THR A 106 13.27 17.63 8.26
C THR A 106 12.35 17.87 9.43
N PHE A 107 12.88 18.44 10.53
CA PHE A 107 12.08 18.81 11.69
C PHE A 107 11.13 19.97 11.39
N GLY A 108 9.89 19.87 11.85
CA GLY A 108 8.89 20.92 11.64
C GLY A 108 7.45 20.40 11.65
N SER A 109 6.52 21.33 11.45
CA SER A 109 5.11 20.99 11.24
C SER A 109 4.77 21.15 9.77
N PHE A 110 4.31 20.06 9.16
CA PHE A 110 3.98 20.00 7.75
C PHE A 110 2.51 19.66 7.56
N THR A 111 1.93 20.24 6.52
CA THR A 111 0.61 19.87 6.04
C THR A 111 0.70 18.57 5.26
N MET A 112 -0.09 17.57 5.64
CA MET A 112 -0.32 16.36 4.86
C MET A 112 -1.52 16.63 3.95
N PRO A 113 -1.32 16.71 2.61
CA PRO A 113 -2.43 16.87 1.67
C PRO A 113 -3.41 15.70 1.78
N SER A 114 -4.60 15.89 1.20
CA SER A 114 -5.58 14.80 1.15
C SER A 114 -5.16 13.74 0.14
N THR A 115 -5.24 12.48 0.54
CA THR A 115 -5.22 11.31 -0.35
C THR A 115 -6.48 11.32 -1.20
N LYS A 116 -6.34 11.10 -2.51
CA LYS A 116 -7.43 10.99 -3.48
C LYS A 116 -7.50 9.57 -4.00
N ALA A 117 -8.69 9.00 -4.08
CA ALA A 117 -8.94 7.75 -4.80
C ALA A 117 -9.96 8.00 -5.91
N GLU A 118 -9.73 7.50 -7.12
CA GLU A 118 -10.66 7.65 -8.24
C GLU A 118 -10.57 6.50 -9.25
N GLU A 119 -11.63 6.29 -10.03
CA GLU A 119 -11.58 5.45 -11.23
C GLU A 119 -10.95 6.26 -12.39
N MET A 120 -9.89 5.73 -13.01
CA MET A 120 -9.11 6.43 -14.05
C MET A 120 -9.94 6.79 -15.28
N TYR A 121 -10.92 5.95 -15.63
CA TYR A 121 -11.75 6.09 -16.83
C TYR A 121 -13.19 6.52 -16.52
N THR A 122 -13.51 6.72 -15.24
CA THR A 122 -14.82 7.20 -14.76
C THR A 122 -14.56 8.24 -13.65
N PRO A 123 -13.93 9.39 -13.97
CA PRO A 123 -13.40 10.33 -12.97
C PRO A 123 -14.48 10.98 -12.09
N GLU A 124 -15.76 10.85 -12.43
CA GLU A 124 -16.89 11.20 -11.56
C GLU A 124 -17.01 10.32 -10.30
N VAL A 125 -16.38 9.13 -10.30
CA VAL A 125 -16.28 8.25 -9.14
C VAL A 125 -14.95 8.52 -8.44
N PHE A 126 -15.02 9.31 -7.37
CA PHE A 126 -13.85 9.64 -6.57
C PHE A 126 -14.18 9.82 -5.08
N GLY A 127 -13.13 9.82 -4.26
CA GLY A 127 -13.18 10.14 -2.84
C GLY A 127 -11.89 10.82 -2.38
N TYR A 128 -12.00 11.61 -1.31
CA TYR A 128 -10.86 12.23 -0.64
C TYR A 128 -10.88 11.88 0.84
N ASN A 129 -9.72 11.69 1.43
CA ASN A 129 -9.61 11.69 2.89
C ASN A 129 -9.53 13.12 3.44
N ARG A 130 -9.62 13.25 4.76
CA ARG A 130 -9.43 14.54 5.43
C ARG A 130 -7.95 14.91 5.48
N GLN A 131 -7.62 16.14 5.07
CA GLN A 131 -6.31 16.76 5.28
C GLN A 131 -5.90 16.74 6.76
N ARG A 132 -4.61 16.57 7.03
CA ARG A 132 -4.07 16.52 8.39
C ARG A 132 -2.78 17.35 8.50
N LYS A 133 -2.34 17.61 9.73
CA LYS A 133 -1.00 18.12 10.01
C LYS A 133 -0.19 17.03 10.67
N ILE A 134 1.06 16.90 10.24
CA ILE A 134 2.04 16.05 10.89
C ILE A 134 3.12 16.93 11.53
N SER A 135 3.74 16.42 12.59
CA SER A 135 4.89 17.06 13.22
C SER A 135 6.04 16.08 13.24
N VAL A 136 7.13 16.46 12.58
CA VAL A 136 8.39 15.72 12.58
C VAL A 136 9.25 16.29 13.70
N LYS A 137 9.61 15.43 14.66
CA LYS A 137 10.31 15.79 15.89
C LYS A 137 11.65 15.09 15.99
#